data_AF-A0A3C1T5F2-F1
#
_entry.id   AF-A0A3C1T5F2-F1
#
_cell.length_a   1.000
_cell.length_b   1.000
_cell.length_c   1.000
_cell.angle_alpha   90.00
_cell.angle_beta   90.00
_cell.angle_gamma   90.00
#
_symmetry.space_group_name_H-M   'P 1'
#
loop_
_entity.id
_entity.type
_entity.pdbx_description
1 polymer ?
#
loop_
_entity_poly.entity_id
_entity_poly.type
_entity_poly.pdbx_seq_one_letter_code
_entity_poly.pdbx_strand_id
1 'polypeptide(L)'
;MIYLLLSGYNQLIHRYMKHPAPSGLVQMLITNPLYFFLLPALLCIFCQPSSAQDIEKYVTQYTVSIRSVAPDSAGYSDLEAFGNAIGDARIVMLGEQDHGDAPAFLAKTRLIRYLHEKKGFTVLAFEADFFGLNNGWDQADKNNPYFFLQANIFPLWTFCDACNYLFRSYIPQTQQTADPLQVSGFDDQMVLQFSKSFLTKKLDSVLRSHNLPVTHDPDYESKIIPLVDSCRRTSLSKESLFDEQRNYLLRIKEELGKAIPPNDFWMLVVDNLIAESNQHRSAKNDGSQISFRDEQMAQNLLWLATVKYAGKKIIVWAQNGHVAKPGNFNDSWQDNIHYMGRVFDGIKPPSLKTYVLGFTSYEGEAGRIGTKTFDVMKPKKNAFESWVPDSMNYAFTDFTSFRNTNPGVDVNFRLKGLGHTYLHKGSAWHRIFDGIFFIRKMYPCNQGSR
;
A
#
# COMPACT_ATOMS: atom_id res chain seq x y z
N MET A 1 19.58 7.72 28.95
CA MET A 1 20.26 9.03 28.91
C MET A 1 20.45 9.65 30.30
N ILE A 2 19.42 9.69 31.15
CA ILE A 2 19.50 10.20 32.55
C ILE A 2 20.48 9.39 33.42
N TYR A 3 20.51 8.06 33.26
CA TYR A 3 21.44 7.19 34.00
C TYR A 3 22.93 7.40 33.63
N LEU A 4 23.22 7.78 32.38
CA LEU A 4 24.57 8.09 31.90
C LEU A 4 25.06 9.47 32.36
N LEU A 5 24.13 10.42 32.55
CA LEU A 5 24.44 11.74 33.10
C LEU A 5 24.72 11.68 34.61
N LEU A 6 23.99 10.82 35.36
CA LEU A 6 24.20 10.63 36.80
C LEU A 6 25.51 9.87 37.11
N SER A 7 25.92 8.92 36.26
CA SER A 7 27.18 8.19 36.45
C SER A 7 28.41 9.06 36.15
N GLY A 8 28.33 9.93 35.14
CA GLY A 8 29.39 10.91 34.82
C GLY A 8 29.58 11.98 35.90
N TYR A 9 28.47 12.42 36.53
CA TYR A 9 28.50 13.45 37.58
C TYR A 9 29.14 12.95 38.88
N ASN A 10 28.87 11.70 39.27
CA ASN A 10 29.50 11.08 40.45
C ASN A 10 31.01 10.87 40.28
N GLN A 11 31.49 10.58 39.06
CA GLN A 11 32.93 10.48 38.80
C GLN A 11 33.65 11.84 38.87
N LEU A 12 32.97 12.94 38.53
CA LEU A 12 33.53 14.28 38.62
C LEU A 12 33.73 14.73 40.08
N ILE A 13 32.74 14.49 40.94
CA ILE A 13 32.81 14.82 42.38
C ILE A 13 33.90 14.00 43.07
N HIS A 14 34.05 12.72 42.71
CA HIS A 14 35.04 11.85 43.34
C HIS A 14 36.49 12.19 42.94
N ARG A 15 36.71 12.77 41.75
CA ARG A 15 38.01 13.34 41.35
C ARG A 15 38.32 14.68 42.03
N TYR A 16 37.31 15.50 42.31
CA TYR A 16 37.50 16.82 42.93
C TYR A 16 37.82 16.77 44.43
N MET A 17 37.42 15.72 45.15
CA MET A 17 37.65 15.58 46.60
C MET A 17 39.08 15.13 46.98
N LYS A 18 40.01 14.97 46.02
CA LYS A 18 41.39 14.48 46.26
C LYS A 18 42.51 15.53 46.16
N HIS A 19 42.20 16.82 46.03
CA HIS A 19 43.21 17.89 46.02
C HIS A 19 42.86 19.03 47.00
N PRO A 20 43.85 19.73 47.60
CA PRO A 20 43.55 20.76 48.58
C PRO A 20 43.13 22.09 47.91
N ALA A 21 41.99 22.60 48.39
CA ALA A 21 41.42 23.96 48.32
C ALA A 21 41.46 24.75 46.99
N PRO A 22 40.30 24.98 46.35
CA PRO A 22 40.13 26.05 45.37
C PRO A 22 39.84 27.40 46.05
N SER A 23 40.35 28.46 45.44
CA SER A 23 40.15 29.88 45.78
C SER A 23 38.69 30.29 46.04
N GLY A 24 38.49 31.31 46.88
CA GLY A 24 37.22 31.77 47.46
C GLY A 24 36.03 32.04 46.52
N LEU A 25 36.20 32.05 45.20
CA LEU A 25 35.09 32.09 44.24
C LEU A 25 34.27 30.79 44.18
N VAL A 26 34.90 29.62 44.40
CA VAL A 26 34.20 28.32 44.33
C VAL A 26 33.38 28.08 45.60
N GLN A 27 33.82 28.60 46.75
CA GLN A 27 33.09 28.45 48.00
C GLN A 27 31.81 29.30 48.02
N MET A 28 31.80 30.45 47.32
CA MET A 28 30.62 31.32 47.21
C MET A 28 29.48 30.71 46.36
N LEU A 29 29.81 29.82 45.41
CA LEU A 29 28.82 29.10 44.59
C LEU A 29 28.21 27.89 45.31
N ILE A 30 28.91 27.33 46.31
CA ILE A 30 28.47 26.11 47.02
C ILE A 30 27.58 26.46 48.23
N THR A 31 27.71 27.64 48.84
CA THR A 31 27.01 28.00 50.08
C THR A 31 25.73 28.80 49.90
N ASN A 32 25.33 29.14 48.66
CA ASN A 32 24.15 29.96 48.41
C ASN A 32 22.99 29.10 47.86
N PRO A 33 22.02 28.67 48.71
CA PRO A 33 20.96 27.74 48.32
C PRO A 33 20.04 28.28 47.23
N LEU A 34 20.07 29.58 46.94
CA LEU A 34 19.32 30.21 45.84
C LEU A 34 19.75 29.73 44.44
N TYR A 35 21.02 29.38 44.23
CA TYR A 35 21.49 28.90 42.91
C TYR A 35 21.16 27.44 42.64
N PHE A 36 20.99 26.63 43.69
CA PHE A 36 20.59 25.21 43.59
C PHE A 36 19.15 25.04 43.08
N PHE A 37 18.29 26.04 43.27
CA PHE A 37 16.91 26.04 42.76
C PHE A 37 16.73 26.81 41.45
N LEU A 38 17.62 27.76 41.12
CA LEU A 38 17.49 28.56 39.89
C LEU A 38 18.00 27.83 38.63
N LEU A 39 19.03 26.97 38.73
CA LEU A 39 19.54 26.24 37.56
C LEU A 39 18.57 25.16 37.03
N PRO A 40 17.91 24.34 37.88
CA PRO A 40 16.87 23.42 37.42
C PRO A 40 15.62 24.17 36.93
N ALA A 41 15.26 25.31 37.55
CA ALA A 41 14.11 26.10 37.14
C ALA A 41 14.30 26.76 35.77
N LEU A 42 15.50 27.24 35.44
CA LEU A 42 15.83 27.78 34.11
C LEU A 42 15.96 26.69 33.03
N LEU A 43 16.37 25.46 33.39
CA LEU A 43 16.36 24.31 32.48
C LEU A 43 14.95 23.72 32.27
N CYS A 44 14.04 23.86 33.24
CA CYS A 44 12.64 23.47 33.10
C CYS A 44 11.81 24.43 32.22
N ILE A 45 12.24 25.69 32.05
CA ILE A 45 11.54 26.66 31.18
C ILE A 45 11.72 26.34 29.68
N PHE A 46 12.75 25.58 29.30
CA PHE A 46 12.94 25.09 27.92
C PHE A 46 12.38 23.70 27.66
N CYS A 47 11.85 23.03 28.68
CA CYS A 47 11.09 21.79 28.52
C CYS A 47 9.60 22.10 28.63
N GLN A 48 9.09 22.97 27.75
CA GLN A 48 7.66 22.90 27.47
C GLN A 48 7.39 21.49 26.94
N PRO A 49 6.43 20.73 27.49
CA PRO A 49 5.91 19.60 26.76
C PRO A 49 5.43 20.19 25.43
N SER A 50 6.04 19.79 24.32
CA SER A 50 5.51 20.09 23.00
C SER A 50 4.08 19.56 23.03
N SER A 51 3.10 20.45 23.23
CA SER A 51 1.71 20.07 23.09
C SER A 51 1.61 19.50 21.68
N ALA A 52 1.22 18.23 21.56
CA ALA A 52 1.09 17.61 20.25
C ALA A 52 0.36 18.59 19.33
N GLN A 53 0.96 18.89 18.18
CA GLN A 53 0.40 19.84 17.26
C GLN A 53 -1.03 19.40 16.93
N ASP A 54 -1.97 20.33 17.03
CA ASP A 54 -3.35 20.06 16.69
C ASP A 54 -3.43 19.60 15.22
N ILE A 55 -3.96 18.40 14.99
CA ILE A 55 -3.96 17.77 13.65
C ILE A 55 -4.84 18.54 12.68
N GLU A 56 -5.93 19.15 13.13
CA GLU A 56 -6.80 19.96 12.28
C GLU A 56 -6.04 21.22 11.84
N LYS A 57 -5.40 21.93 12.78
CA LYS A 57 -4.54 23.07 12.45
C LYS A 57 -3.40 22.67 11.51
N TYR A 58 -2.80 21.50 11.71
CA TYR A 58 -1.77 20.99 10.81
C TYR A 58 -2.33 20.77 9.40
N VAL A 59 -3.46 20.06 9.26
CA VAL A 59 -4.09 19.81 7.95
C VAL A 59 -4.43 21.13 7.27
N THR A 60 -5.05 22.08 7.96
CA THR A 60 -5.41 23.38 7.37
C THR A 60 -4.19 24.19 6.92
N GLN A 61 -3.06 24.10 7.63
CA GLN A 61 -1.85 24.87 7.33
C GLN A 61 -0.95 24.22 6.27
N TYR A 62 -0.82 22.90 6.27
CA TYR A 62 0.18 22.17 5.47
C TYR A 62 -0.41 21.41 4.29
N THR A 63 -1.74 21.44 4.11
CA THR A 63 -2.37 20.96 2.89
C THR A 63 -2.06 21.90 1.73
N VAL A 64 -1.57 21.35 0.62
CA VAL A 64 -1.25 22.10 -0.59
C VAL A 64 -2.27 21.82 -1.69
N SER A 65 -2.54 22.82 -2.51
CA SER A 65 -3.46 22.66 -3.65
C SER A 65 -2.79 21.87 -4.77
N ILE A 66 -3.53 20.92 -5.33
CA ILE A 66 -3.21 20.30 -6.62
C ILE A 66 -4.10 20.95 -7.68
N ARG A 67 -3.49 21.45 -8.75
CA ARG A 67 -4.20 22.30 -9.74
C ARG A 67 -5.15 21.48 -10.60
N SER A 68 -4.77 20.25 -10.94
CA SER A 68 -5.55 19.40 -11.83
C SER A 68 -5.30 17.91 -11.59
N VAL A 69 -6.33 17.10 -11.82
CA VAL A 69 -6.22 15.65 -11.94
C VAL A 69 -6.14 15.18 -13.40
N ALA A 70 -6.34 16.07 -14.37
CA ALA A 70 -6.33 15.71 -15.78
C ALA A 70 -4.99 15.06 -16.17
N PRO A 71 -5.00 13.81 -16.69
CA PRO A 71 -3.79 13.06 -16.98
C PRO A 71 -2.84 13.76 -17.93
N ASP A 72 -3.35 14.55 -18.87
CA ASP A 72 -2.62 15.28 -19.92
C ASP A 72 -2.21 16.70 -19.52
N SER A 73 -2.53 17.15 -18.30
CA SER A 73 -2.19 18.49 -17.82
C SER A 73 -0.68 18.75 -17.90
N ALA A 74 -0.29 19.87 -18.49
CA ALA A 74 1.10 20.26 -18.66
C ALA A 74 1.75 20.69 -17.33
N GLY A 75 2.95 20.17 -17.09
CA GLY A 75 3.78 20.50 -15.94
C GLY A 75 3.37 19.79 -14.63
N TYR A 76 4.33 19.75 -13.71
CA TYR A 76 4.21 19.05 -12.42
C TYR A 76 4.56 19.91 -11.21
N SER A 77 4.60 21.25 -11.36
CA SER A 77 5.00 22.14 -10.27
C SER A 77 4.11 22.02 -9.02
N ASP A 78 2.83 21.73 -9.21
CA ASP A 78 1.86 21.46 -8.14
C ASP A 78 2.03 20.06 -7.51
N LEU A 79 2.77 19.14 -8.14
CA LEU A 79 3.10 17.82 -7.60
C LEU A 79 4.46 17.79 -6.87
N GLU A 80 5.21 18.88 -6.85
CA GLU A 80 6.54 18.91 -6.19
C GLU A 80 6.45 18.62 -4.69
N ALA A 81 5.39 19.09 -4.02
CA ALA A 81 5.16 18.75 -2.61
C ALA A 81 4.99 17.24 -2.39
N PHE A 82 4.21 16.58 -3.26
CA PHE A 82 4.07 15.12 -3.25
C PHE A 82 5.40 14.43 -3.56
N GLY A 83 6.12 14.91 -4.58
CA GLY A 83 7.42 14.39 -4.95
C GLY A 83 8.48 14.52 -3.86
N ASN A 84 8.42 15.57 -3.04
CA ASN A 84 9.33 15.77 -1.91
C ASN A 84 8.95 14.87 -0.73
N ALA A 85 7.65 14.70 -0.45
CA ALA A 85 7.16 13.85 0.63
C ALA A 85 7.54 12.37 0.44
N ILE A 86 7.55 11.88 -0.80
CA ILE A 86 7.97 10.51 -1.14
C ILE A 86 9.45 10.27 -0.82
N GLY A 87 10.30 11.29 -0.92
CA GLY A 87 11.73 11.19 -0.67
C GLY A 87 12.42 10.10 -1.49
N ASP A 88 13.11 9.20 -0.80
CA ASP A 88 13.87 8.09 -1.37
C ASP A 88 13.06 6.78 -1.47
N ALA A 89 11.74 6.81 -1.23
CA ALA A 89 10.91 5.62 -1.30
C ALA A 89 11.09 4.88 -2.63
N ARG A 90 11.30 3.56 -2.53
CA ARG A 90 11.36 2.66 -3.68
C ARG A 90 9.98 2.18 -4.10
N ILE A 91 9.00 2.22 -3.21
CA ILE A 91 7.63 1.81 -3.51
C ILE A 91 6.67 2.93 -3.12
N VAL A 92 5.83 3.36 -4.06
CA VAL A 92 4.73 4.29 -3.79
C VAL A 92 3.42 3.57 -4.02
N MET A 93 2.61 3.46 -2.97
CA MET A 93 1.28 2.84 -3.04
C MET A 93 0.21 3.90 -3.18
N LEU A 94 -0.57 3.82 -4.25
CA LEU A 94 -1.65 4.74 -4.58
C LEU A 94 -2.99 4.03 -4.34
N GLY A 95 -3.67 4.43 -3.27
CA GLY A 95 -5.00 3.95 -2.90
C GLY A 95 -6.12 4.46 -3.82
N GLU A 96 -7.37 4.12 -3.50
CA GLU A 96 -8.64 4.68 -4.00
C GLU A 96 -9.76 4.31 -3.02
N GLN A 97 -10.84 5.11 -2.92
CA GLN A 97 -11.94 4.80 -1.99
C GLN A 97 -12.84 3.69 -2.54
N ASP A 98 -13.28 3.84 -3.79
CA ASP A 98 -14.01 2.82 -4.54
C ASP A 98 -13.45 2.63 -5.96
N HIS A 99 -13.73 1.45 -6.52
CA HIS A 99 -13.34 1.02 -7.86
C HIS A 99 -14.14 1.68 -9.00
N GLY A 100 -14.84 2.78 -8.71
CA GLY A 100 -15.57 3.60 -9.68
C GLY A 100 -15.21 5.08 -9.65
N ASP A 101 -14.18 5.48 -8.90
CA ASP A 101 -13.85 6.88 -8.62
C ASP A 101 -13.08 7.54 -9.77
N ALA A 102 -13.78 8.05 -10.78
CA ALA A 102 -13.15 8.63 -11.97
C ALA A 102 -12.13 9.75 -11.65
N PRO A 103 -12.42 10.76 -10.81
CA PRO A 103 -11.41 11.72 -10.36
C PRO A 103 -10.17 11.12 -9.69
N ALA A 104 -10.32 10.05 -8.92
CA ALA A 104 -9.19 9.37 -8.30
C ALA A 104 -8.34 8.67 -9.37
N PHE A 105 -8.96 8.05 -10.38
CA PHE A 105 -8.23 7.39 -11.46
C PHE A 105 -7.49 8.37 -12.37
N LEU A 106 -8.09 9.53 -12.66
CA LEU A 106 -7.42 10.63 -13.35
C LEU A 106 -6.19 11.10 -12.55
N ALA A 107 -6.37 11.34 -11.24
CA ALA A 107 -5.30 11.75 -10.35
C ALA A 107 -4.17 10.71 -10.28
N LYS A 108 -4.49 9.43 -10.07
CA LYS A 108 -3.52 8.32 -10.05
C LYS A 108 -2.75 8.25 -11.36
N THR A 109 -3.42 8.39 -12.50
CA THR A 109 -2.75 8.45 -13.80
C THR A 109 -1.77 9.60 -13.88
N ARG A 110 -2.17 10.81 -13.47
CA ARG A 110 -1.27 11.98 -13.45
C ARG A 110 -0.08 11.80 -12.50
N LEU A 111 -0.29 11.22 -11.32
CA LEU A 111 0.75 10.90 -10.35
C LEU A 111 1.72 9.85 -10.90
N ILE A 112 1.21 8.79 -11.54
CA ILE A 112 2.03 7.77 -12.22
C ILE A 112 2.95 8.40 -13.24
N ARG A 113 2.41 9.30 -14.08
CA ARG A 113 3.24 10.01 -15.07
C ARG A 113 4.36 10.80 -14.41
N TYR A 114 4.05 11.57 -13.35
CA TYR A 114 5.06 12.33 -12.62
C TYR A 114 6.14 11.43 -11.99
N LEU A 115 5.72 10.33 -11.36
CA LEU A 115 6.63 9.37 -10.74
C LEU A 115 7.57 8.73 -11.76
N HIS A 116 7.03 8.37 -12.93
CA HIS A 116 7.80 7.80 -14.03
C HIS A 116 8.74 8.84 -14.65
N GLU A 117 8.18 9.95 -15.16
CA GLU A 117 8.92 10.96 -15.91
C GLU A 117 9.93 11.77 -15.07
N LYS A 118 9.73 11.89 -13.74
CA LYS A 118 10.54 12.78 -12.88
C LYS A 118 11.17 12.10 -11.67
N LYS A 119 10.68 10.94 -11.24
CA LYS A 119 11.14 10.31 -9.98
C LYS A 119 11.76 8.91 -10.17
N GLY A 120 11.86 8.44 -11.42
CA GLY A 120 12.56 7.21 -11.81
C GLY A 120 11.78 5.92 -11.50
N PHE A 121 10.46 6.00 -11.38
CA PHE A 121 9.59 4.83 -11.19
C PHE A 121 9.30 4.15 -12.52
N THR A 122 9.71 2.89 -12.66
CA THR A 122 9.70 2.17 -13.96
C THR A 122 8.80 0.95 -13.97
N VAL A 123 8.13 0.65 -12.86
CA VAL A 123 7.20 -0.47 -12.73
C VAL A 123 5.88 0.03 -12.18
N LEU A 124 4.77 -0.31 -12.83
CA LEU A 124 3.41 -0.11 -12.37
C LEU A 124 2.77 -1.49 -12.09
N ALA A 125 2.58 -1.78 -10.81
CA ALA A 125 1.97 -3.00 -10.34
C ALA A 125 0.50 -2.75 -9.97
N PHE A 126 -0.41 -3.53 -10.53
CA PHE A 126 -1.84 -3.43 -10.27
C PHE A 126 -2.30 -4.50 -9.28
N GLU A 127 -3.32 -4.17 -8.49
CA GLU A 127 -4.21 -5.12 -7.78
C GLU A 127 -4.99 -5.95 -8.81
N ALA A 128 -4.25 -6.76 -9.57
CA ALA A 128 -4.74 -7.60 -10.65
C ALA A 128 -3.85 -8.85 -10.79
N ASP A 129 -4.36 -9.79 -11.58
CA ASP A 129 -3.84 -11.13 -11.84
C ASP A 129 -2.30 -11.23 -11.86
N PHE A 130 -1.74 -11.92 -10.86
CA PHE A 130 -0.30 -12.13 -10.74
C PHE A 130 0.28 -12.91 -11.93
N PHE A 131 -0.29 -14.06 -12.30
CA PHE A 131 0.29 -14.90 -13.35
C PHE A 131 0.21 -14.24 -14.73
N GLY A 132 -0.96 -13.69 -15.06
CA GLY A 132 -1.20 -12.99 -16.32
C GLY A 132 -0.25 -11.81 -16.49
N LEU A 133 -0.07 -10.98 -15.46
CA LEU A 133 0.75 -9.78 -15.58
C LEU A 133 2.25 -10.02 -15.31
N ASN A 134 2.66 -11.19 -14.79
CA ASN A 134 4.08 -11.51 -14.63
C ASN A 134 4.62 -12.47 -15.68
N ASN A 135 3.87 -13.49 -16.09
CA ASN A 135 4.27 -14.37 -17.19
C ASN A 135 3.76 -13.85 -18.53
N GLY A 136 2.49 -13.45 -18.59
CA GLY A 136 1.87 -13.01 -19.84
C GLY A 136 2.39 -11.65 -20.32
N TRP A 137 2.65 -10.70 -19.41
CA TRP A 137 3.22 -9.41 -19.80
C TRP A 137 4.57 -9.58 -20.49
N ASP A 138 5.45 -10.45 -19.99
CA ASP A 138 6.77 -10.70 -20.60
C ASP A 138 6.65 -11.24 -22.05
N GLN A 139 5.51 -11.83 -22.40
CA GLN A 139 5.20 -12.37 -23.74
C GLN A 139 4.31 -11.44 -24.60
N ALA A 140 3.76 -10.36 -24.04
CA ALA A 140 2.79 -9.52 -24.74
C ALA A 140 3.45 -8.62 -25.79
N ASP A 141 2.78 -8.42 -26.93
CA ASP A 141 3.21 -7.49 -27.97
C ASP A 141 3.26 -6.05 -27.43
N LYS A 142 4.47 -5.47 -27.42
CA LYS A 142 4.73 -4.12 -26.92
C LYS A 142 4.42 -3.03 -27.93
N ASN A 143 4.16 -3.37 -29.19
CA ASN A 143 3.71 -2.41 -30.20
C ASN A 143 2.24 -2.03 -30.01
N ASN A 144 1.42 -2.96 -29.51
CA ASN A 144 0.03 -2.71 -29.19
C ASN A 144 -0.40 -3.46 -27.90
N PRO A 145 0.07 -3.02 -26.72
CA PRO A 145 -0.18 -3.73 -25.48
C PRO A 145 -1.61 -3.57 -24.97
N TYR A 146 -2.41 -2.68 -25.55
CA TYR A 146 -3.74 -2.33 -25.05
C TYR A 146 -4.66 -3.55 -24.90
N PHE A 147 -4.76 -4.40 -25.91
CA PHE A 147 -5.64 -5.58 -25.87
C PHE A 147 -5.21 -6.58 -24.80
N PHE A 148 -3.89 -6.73 -24.60
CA PHE A 148 -3.38 -7.55 -23.51
C PHE A 148 -3.76 -6.97 -22.15
N LEU A 149 -3.55 -5.66 -21.94
CA LEU A 149 -3.89 -4.98 -20.68
C LEU A 149 -5.39 -5.06 -20.40
N GLN A 150 -6.22 -4.78 -21.41
CA GLN A 150 -7.68 -4.85 -21.31
C GLN A 150 -8.16 -6.25 -20.87
N ALA A 151 -7.51 -7.30 -21.35
CA ALA A 151 -7.88 -8.68 -21.05
C ALA A 151 -7.27 -9.23 -19.73
N ASN A 152 -6.28 -8.55 -19.15
CA ASN A 152 -5.49 -9.04 -18.01
C ASN A 152 -5.37 -8.05 -16.84
N ILE A 153 -6.13 -6.95 -16.87
CA ILE A 153 -6.41 -6.08 -15.73
C ILE A 153 -7.93 -5.98 -15.58
N PHE A 154 -8.45 -5.94 -14.35
CA PHE A 154 -9.89 -6.02 -14.10
C PHE A 154 -10.69 -4.95 -14.88
N PRO A 155 -11.86 -5.31 -15.46
CA PRO A 155 -12.69 -4.41 -16.26
C PRO A 155 -13.14 -3.13 -15.56
N LEU A 156 -13.22 -3.15 -14.22
CA LEU A 156 -13.53 -1.96 -13.42
C LEU A 156 -12.56 -0.79 -13.69
N TRP A 157 -11.29 -1.06 -14.03
CA TRP A 157 -10.33 -0.03 -14.45
C TRP A 157 -10.24 0.06 -15.97
N THR A 158 -10.11 -1.06 -16.69
CA THR A 158 -9.82 -1.02 -18.14
C THR A 158 -10.99 -0.55 -19.00
N PHE A 159 -12.23 -0.64 -18.48
CA PHE A 159 -13.42 -0.08 -19.13
C PHE A 159 -13.83 1.28 -18.55
N CYS A 160 -13.11 1.82 -17.56
CA CYS A 160 -13.39 3.17 -17.08
C CYS A 160 -12.81 4.21 -18.04
N ASP A 161 -13.64 5.16 -18.46
CA ASP A 161 -13.24 6.28 -19.31
C ASP A 161 -12.10 7.11 -18.70
N ALA A 162 -12.11 7.33 -17.39
CA ALA A 162 -11.03 8.02 -16.66
C ALA A 162 -9.67 7.31 -16.71
N CYS A 163 -9.64 6.00 -17.02
CA CYS A 163 -8.41 5.23 -17.18
C CYS A 163 -7.95 5.14 -18.64
N ASN A 164 -8.73 5.63 -19.61
CA ASN A 164 -8.41 5.48 -21.04
C ASN A 164 -7.04 6.06 -21.37
N TYR A 165 -6.68 7.22 -20.82
CA TYR A 165 -5.38 7.83 -21.07
C TYR A 165 -4.23 6.91 -20.64
N LEU A 166 -4.33 6.28 -19.46
CA LEU A 166 -3.29 5.37 -18.95
C LEU A 166 -3.11 4.16 -19.87
N PHE A 167 -4.20 3.45 -20.18
CA PHE A 167 -4.14 2.17 -20.88
C PHE A 167 -4.02 2.29 -22.41
N ARG A 168 -4.66 3.30 -23.02
CA ARG A 168 -4.69 3.47 -24.47
C ARG A 168 -3.61 4.41 -24.99
N SER A 169 -3.06 5.29 -24.14
CA SER A 169 -2.05 6.27 -24.56
C SER A 169 -0.73 6.10 -23.82
N TYR A 170 -0.71 6.32 -22.50
CA TYR A 170 0.54 6.46 -21.75
C TYR A 170 1.37 5.18 -21.71
N ILE A 171 0.81 4.05 -21.25
CA ILE A 171 1.54 2.77 -21.21
C ILE A 171 2.04 2.38 -22.63
N PRO A 172 1.20 2.34 -23.69
CA PRO A 172 1.66 2.07 -25.05
C PRO A 172 2.78 3.00 -25.53
N GLN A 173 2.67 4.31 -25.30
CA GLN A 173 3.69 5.28 -25.72
C GLN A 173 5.03 5.05 -25.02
N THR A 174 5.02 4.75 -23.72
CA THR A 174 6.27 4.48 -22.99
C THR A 174 7.00 3.24 -23.51
N GLN A 175 6.28 2.24 -24.04
CA GLN A 175 6.90 1.05 -24.63
C GLN A 175 7.77 1.37 -25.86
N GLN A 176 7.57 2.54 -26.47
CA GLN A 176 8.32 3.02 -27.64
C GLN A 176 9.49 3.93 -27.25
N THR A 177 9.83 3.99 -25.96
CA THR A 177 10.91 4.82 -25.43
C THR A 177 12.02 3.97 -24.81
N ALA A 178 13.16 4.59 -24.47
CA ALA A 178 14.26 3.92 -23.78
C ALA A 178 13.95 3.57 -22.31
N ASP A 179 12.90 4.18 -21.73
CA ASP A 179 12.48 3.94 -20.35
C ASP A 179 11.00 3.53 -20.32
N PRO A 180 10.69 2.26 -20.69
CA PRO A 180 9.32 1.79 -20.75
C PRO A 180 8.77 1.52 -19.35
N LEU A 181 7.52 1.96 -19.11
CA LEU A 181 6.80 1.61 -17.90
C LEU A 181 6.42 0.13 -17.95
N GLN A 182 7.05 -0.69 -17.12
CA GLN A 182 6.71 -2.10 -16.99
C GLN A 182 5.39 -2.27 -16.25
N VAL A 183 4.58 -3.23 -16.68
CA VAL A 183 3.31 -3.57 -16.02
C VAL A 183 3.46 -4.88 -15.27
N SER A 184 2.86 -4.96 -14.09
CA SER A 184 2.87 -6.15 -13.23
C SER A 184 1.55 -6.30 -12.49
N GLY A 185 1.31 -7.50 -11.96
CA GLY A 185 0.19 -7.83 -11.06
C GLY A 185 0.69 -8.41 -9.76
N PHE A 186 -0.05 -8.21 -8.68
CA PHE A 186 0.25 -8.79 -7.37
C PHE A 186 -0.94 -9.48 -6.70
N ASP A 187 -2.11 -9.50 -7.35
CA ASP A 187 -3.30 -10.18 -6.84
C ASP A 187 -3.19 -11.69 -7.04
N ASP A 188 -3.52 -12.46 -6.01
CA ASP A 188 -3.53 -13.93 -6.04
C ASP A 188 -4.67 -14.49 -6.90
N GLN A 189 -5.68 -13.68 -7.21
CA GLN A 189 -6.76 -14.03 -8.13
C GLN A 189 -6.29 -14.13 -9.58
N MET A 190 -5.87 -15.32 -9.99
CA MET A 190 -5.32 -15.60 -11.32
C MET A 190 -6.41 -16.03 -12.32
N VAL A 191 -7.43 -15.17 -12.45
CA VAL A 191 -8.70 -15.46 -13.12
C VAL A 191 -8.89 -14.76 -14.47
N LEU A 192 -7.92 -13.97 -14.93
CA LEU A 192 -8.03 -13.18 -16.15
C LEU A 192 -7.56 -13.96 -17.40
N GLN A 193 -7.68 -13.35 -18.58
CA GLN A 193 -7.70 -14.08 -19.85
C GLN A 193 -6.47 -14.97 -20.09
N PHE A 194 -5.27 -14.45 -19.78
CA PHE A 194 -4.03 -15.19 -19.95
C PHE A 194 -3.96 -16.37 -18.98
N SER A 195 -4.27 -16.14 -17.70
CA SER A 195 -4.28 -17.18 -16.67
C SER A 195 -5.31 -18.27 -16.96
N LYS A 196 -6.52 -17.89 -17.38
CA LYS A 196 -7.56 -18.83 -17.87
C LYS A 196 -7.04 -19.73 -18.99
N SER A 197 -6.27 -19.16 -19.92
CA SER A 197 -5.81 -19.88 -21.11
C SER A 197 -4.60 -20.78 -20.85
N PHE A 198 -3.71 -20.36 -19.94
CA PHE A 198 -2.35 -20.91 -19.89
C PHE A 198 -1.87 -21.39 -18.51
N LEU A 199 -2.45 -20.93 -17.39
CA LEU A 199 -1.89 -21.17 -16.05
C LEU A 199 -1.73 -22.66 -15.75
N THR A 200 -2.83 -23.42 -15.78
CA THR A 200 -2.82 -24.84 -15.41
C THR A 200 -1.96 -25.67 -16.36
N LYS A 201 -1.99 -25.36 -17.67
CA LYS A 201 -1.18 -26.08 -18.67
C LYS A 201 0.31 -25.85 -18.46
N LYS A 202 0.71 -24.62 -18.16
CA LYS A 202 2.11 -24.29 -17.88
C LYS A 202 2.56 -24.83 -16.53
N LEU A 203 1.69 -24.81 -15.51
CA LEU A 203 1.96 -25.45 -14.22
C LEU A 203 2.17 -26.95 -14.40
N ASP A 204 1.27 -27.66 -15.10
CA ASP A 204 1.43 -29.09 -15.40
C ASP A 204 2.76 -29.40 -16.08
N SER A 205 3.12 -28.60 -17.10
CA SER A 205 4.42 -28.73 -17.77
C SER A 205 5.61 -28.59 -16.81
N VAL A 206 5.53 -27.68 -15.84
CA VAL A 206 6.59 -27.47 -14.84
C VAL A 206 6.68 -28.66 -13.90
N LEU A 207 5.55 -29.11 -13.34
CA LEU A 207 5.51 -30.26 -12.44
C LEU A 207 6.07 -31.51 -13.12
N ARG A 208 5.73 -31.76 -14.40
CA ARG A 208 6.25 -32.89 -15.18
C ARG A 208 7.72 -32.73 -15.52
N SER A 209 8.18 -31.52 -15.84
CA SER A 209 9.60 -31.27 -16.18
C SER A 209 10.54 -31.56 -15.00
N HIS A 210 10.07 -31.38 -13.77
CA HIS A 210 10.80 -31.74 -12.55
C HIS A 210 10.57 -33.19 -12.11
N ASN A 211 9.79 -33.97 -12.87
CA ASN A 211 9.46 -35.36 -12.56
C ASN A 211 8.90 -35.54 -11.14
N LEU A 212 8.01 -34.63 -10.70
CA LEU A 212 7.52 -34.63 -9.33
C LEU A 212 6.62 -35.85 -9.06
N PRO A 213 6.68 -36.47 -7.86
CA PRO A 213 5.86 -37.63 -7.50
C PRO A 213 4.36 -37.46 -7.74
N VAL A 214 3.80 -36.27 -7.53
CA VAL A 214 2.38 -35.94 -7.79
C VAL A 214 1.98 -36.19 -9.24
N THR A 215 2.90 -36.05 -10.19
CA THR A 215 2.62 -36.27 -11.63
C THR A 215 2.48 -37.74 -12.02
N HIS A 216 2.89 -38.65 -11.13
CA HIS A 216 2.74 -40.11 -11.29
C HIS A 216 1.55 -40.66 -10.50
N ASP A 217 0.80 -39.80 -9.81
CA ASP A 217 -0.41 -40.22 -9.10
C ASP A 217 -1.46 -40.71 -10.11
N PRO A 218 -2.10 -41.88 -9.90
CA PRO A 218 -3.14 -42.39 -10.80
C PRO A 218 -4.30 -41.39 -11.02
N ASP A 219 -4.55 -40.51 -10.05
CA ASP A 219 -5.60 -39.51 -10.10
C ASP A 219 -5.12 -38.15 -10.64
N TYR A 220 -3.86 -38.03 -11.07
CA TYR A 220 -3.26 -36.75 -11.45
C TYR A 220 -4.04 -36.03 -12.56
N GLU A 221 -4.29 -36.71 -13.67
CA GLU A 221 -4.98 -36.14 -14.84
C GLU A 221 -6.50 -36.08 -14.65
N SER A 222 -7.07 -37.09 -13.99
CA SER A 222 -8.52 -37.24 -13.84
C SER A 222 -9.10 -36.34 -12.74
N LYS A 223 -8.29 -35.98 -11.73
CA LYS A 223 -8.76 -35.31 -10.52
C LYS A 223 -7.87 -34.17 -10.06
N ILE A 224 -6.56 -34.38 -9.87
CA ILE A 224 -5.68 -33.39 -9.23
C ILE A 224 -5.59 -32.11 -10.07
N ILE A 225 -5.17 -32.22 -11.34
CA ILE A 225 -5.03 -31.06 -12.22
C ILE A 225 -6.37 -30.34 -12.46
N PRO A 226 -7.49 -31.03 -12.74
CA PRO A 226 -8.80 -30.40 -12.82
C PRO A 226 -9.22 -29.65 -11.54
N LEU A 227 -8.88 -30.16 -10.36
CA LEU A 227 -9.22 -29.52 -9.09
C LEU A 227 -8.31 -28.32 -8.79
N VAL A 228 -7.04 -28.36 -9.21
CA VAL A 228 -6.16 -27.19 -9.21
C VAL A 228 -6.70 -26.11 -10.16
N ASP A 229 -7.13 -26.48 -11.36
CA ASP A 229 -7.72 -25.58 -12.35
C ASP A 229 -8.96 -24.83 -11.82
N SER A 230 -9.73 -25.50 -10.96
CA SER A 230 -10.94 -24.95 -10.36
C SER A 230 -10.71 -23.99 -9.20
N CYS A 231 -9.46 -23.71 -8.77
CA CYS A 231 -9.20 -22.64 -7.76
C CYS A 231 -9.76 -21.29 -8.22
N ARG A 232 -9.74 -21.06 -9.52
CA ARG A 232 -10.25 -19.84 -10.18
C ARG A 232 -11.79 -19.73 -10.18
N ARG A 233 -12.49 -20.65 -9.51
CA ARG A 233 -13.95 -20.67 -9.40
C ARG A 233 -14.33 -20.35 -7.96
N THR A 234 -15.26 -19.41 -7.80
CA THR A 234 -15.73 -18.96 -6.49
C THR A 234 -16.58 -19.98 -5.73
N SER A 235 -16.95 -21.10 -6.35
CA SER A 235 -17.73 -22.16 -5.71
C SER A 235 -17.41 -23.54 -6.27
N LEU A 236 -17.47 -24.54 -5.38
CA LEU A 236 -17.40 -25.96 -5.69
C LEU A 236 -18.71 -26.64 -5.26
N SER A 237 -19.01 -27.80 -5.85
CA SER A 237 -20.28 -28.50 -5.60
C SER A 237 -20.41 -29.09 -4.20
N LYS A 238 -19.30 -29.28 -3.48
CA LYS A 238 -19.24 -29.83 -2.12
C LYS A 238 -18.11 -29.17 -1.34
N GLU A 239 -18.30 -28.94 -0.04
CA GLU A 239 -17.25 -28.38 0.83
C GLU A 239 -15.99 -29.24 0.89
N SER A 240 -16.14 -30.58 0.87
CA SER A 240 -15.00 -31.51 0.92
C SER A 240 -14.02 -31.30 -0.25
N LEU A 241 -14.49 -30.77 -1.39
CA LEU A 241 -13.64 -30.50 -2.54
C LEU A 241 -12.64 -29.36 -2.27
N PHE A 242 -12.97 -28.41 -1.39
CA PHE A 242 -12.01 -27.37 -0.99
C PHE A 242 -10.89 -27.97 -0.13
N ASP A 243 -11.20 -28.91 0.76
CA ASP A 243 -10.18 -29.59 1.57
C ASP A 243 -9.28 -30.47 0.68
N GLU A 244 -9.85 -31.20 -0.27
CA GLU A 244 -9.10 -31.99 -1.26
C GLU A 244 -8.20 -31.08 -2.14
N GLN A 245 -8.75 -29.99 -2.67
CA GLN A 245 -8.03 -29.01 -3.49
C GLN A 245 -6.81 -28.48 -2.73
N ARG A 246 -7.03 -28.04 -1.48
CA ARG A 246 -5.97 -27.52 -0.61
C ARG A 246 -4.91 -28.57 -0.32
N ASN A 247 -5.29 -29.81 -0.06
CA ASN A 247 -4.34 -30.89 0.22
C ASN A 247 -3.46 -31.19 -1.00
N TYR A 248 -4.01 -31.22 -2.21
CA TYR A 248 -3.20 -31.40 -3.42
C TYR A 248 -2.27 -30.21 -3.66
N LEU A 249 -2.74 -28.97 -3.46
CA LEU A 249 -1.89 -27.79 -3.59
C LEU A 249 -0.74 -27.78 -2.59
N LEU A 250 -0.98 -28.20 -1.34
CA LEU A 250 0.08 -28.34 -0.33
C LEU A 250 1.08 -29.43 -0.68
N ARG A 251 0.62 -30.56 -1.22
CA ARG A 251 1.51 -31.61 -1.75
C ARG A 251 2.36 -31.09 -2.90
N ILE A 252 1.74 -30.39 -3.87
CA ILE A 252 2.44 -29.76 -4.99
C ILE A 252 3.50 -28.78 -4.46
N LYS A 253 3.14 -27.91 -3.51
CA LYS A 253 4.07 -26.94 -2.90
C LYS A 253 5.27 -27.64 -2.25
N GLU A 254 5.03 -28.69 -1.47
CA GLU A 254 6.09 -29.42 -0.78
C GLU A 254 7.05 -30.10 -1.77
N GLU A 255 6.51 -30.82 -2.75
CA GLU A 255 7.31 -31.52 -3.75
C GLU A 255 8.07 -30.54 -4.66
N LEU A 256 7.40 -29.49 -5.13
CA LEU A 256 8.01 -28.45 -5.95
C LEU A 256 9.10 -27.69 -5.19
N GLY A 257 8.87 -27.36 -3.91
CA GLY A 257 9.84 -26.66 -3.06
C GLY A 257 11.11 -27.46 -2.76
N LYS A 258 11.12 -28.79 -3.00
CA LYS A 258 12.34 -29.61 -2.98
C LYS A 258 13.13 -29.53 -4.30
N ALA A 259 12.46 -29.15 -5.39
CA ALA A 259 13.02 -29.12 -6.73
C ALA A 259 13.46 -27.71 -7.18
N ILE A 260 12.83 -26.65 -6.66
CA ILE A 260 13.12 -25.26 -7.05
C ILE A 260 13.30 -24.34 -5.83
N PRO A 261 13.97 -23.19 -5.98
CA PRO A 261 14.14 -22.22 -4.90
C PRO A 261 12.80 -21.68 -4.36
N PRO A 262 12.73 -21.31 -3.07
CA PRO A 262 11.50 -20.83 -2.44
C PRO A 262 11.00 -19.49 -3.01
N ASN A 263 11.89 -18.71 -3.64
CA ASN A 263 11.56 -17.44 -4.30
C ASN A 263 11.39 -17.58 -5.82
N ASP A 264 11.31 -18.81 -6.33
CA ASP A 264 11.01 -19.06 -7.74
C ASP A 264 9.57 -18.64 -8.06
N PHE A 265 9.35 -18.13 -9.27
CA PHE A 265 8.04 -17.70 -9.76
C PHE A 265 6.95 -18.77 -9.57
N TRP A 266 7.26 -20.05 -9.81
CA TRP A 266 6.27 -21.12 -9.69
C TRP A 266 5.91 -21.48 -8.25
N MET A 267 6.78 -21.20 -7.28
CA MET A 267 6.40 -21.27 -5.87
C MET A 267 5.33 -20.23 -5.54
N LEU A 268 5.48 -19.00 -6.02
CA LEU A 268 4.49 -17.93 -5.81
C LEU A 268 3.16 -18.24 -6.52
N VAL A 269 3.20 -18.85 -7.71
CA VAL A 269 1.97 -19.30 -8.40
C VAL A 269 1.21 -20.33 -7.56
N VAL A 270 1.90 -21.32 -6.98
CA VAL A 270 1.25 -22.32 -6.11
C VAL A 270 0.73 -21.67 -4.82
N ASP A 271 1.47 -20.73 -4.24
CA ASP A 271 1.03 -19.98 -3.06
C ASP A 271 -0.22 -19.14 -3.33
N ASN A 272 -0.31 -18.51 -4.49
CA ASN A 272 -1.52 -17.81 -4.93
C ASN A 272 -2.72 -18.74 -5.05
N LEU A 273 -2.56 -19.94 -5.63
CA LEU A 273 -3.66 -20.92 -5.71
C LEU A 273 -4.11 -21.40 -4.32
N ILE A 274 -3.17 -21.53 -3.37
CA ILE A 274 -3.49 -21.89 -1.97
C ILE A 274 -4.27 -20.76 -1.30
N ALA A 275 -3.84 -19.50 -1.48
CA ALA A 275 -4.54 -18.34 -0.93
C ALA A 275 -5.96 -18.21 -1.50
N GLU A 276 -6.11 -18.33 -2.82
CA GLU A 276 -7.41 -18.30 -3.51
C GLU A 276 -8.34 -19.43 -3.02
N SER A 277 -7.82 -20.65 -2.86
CA SER A 277 -8.57 -21.78 -2.30
C SER A 277 -9.04 -21.52 -0.86
N ASN A 278 -8.18 -20.95 0.00
CA ASN A 278 -8.55 -20.58 1.38
C ASN A 278 -9.59 -19.44 1.40
N GLN A 279 -9.47 -18.47 0.50
CA GLN A 279 -10.42 -17.39 0.34
C GLN A 279 -11.81 -17.94 -0.01
N HIS A 280 -11.92 -18.79 -1.04
CA HIS A 280 -13.20 -19.34 -1.49
C HIS A 280 -13.82 -20.32 -0.48
N ARG A 281 -13.00 -21.04 0.29
CA ARG A 281 -13.48 -21.90 1.37
C ARG A 281 -14.05 -21.11 2.55
N SER A 282 -13.56 -19.90 2.81
CA SER A 282 -14.01 -19.12 3.96
C SER A 282 -15.43 -18.59 3.74
N ALA A 283 -16.42 -19.25 4.35
CA ALA A 283 -17.81 -18.79 4.37
C ALA A 283 -18.09 -17.68 5.40
N LYS A 284 -17.07 -17.19 6.12
CA LYS A 284 -17.25 -16.27 7.25
C LYS A 284 -17.14 -14.81 6.82
N ASN A 285 -18.14 -14.02 7.17
CA ASN A 285 -18.11 -12.55 7.06
C ASN A 285 -17.28 -11.91 8.19
N ASP A 286 -16.13 -12.49 8.54
CA ASP A 286 -15.25 -12.04 9.64
C ASP A 286 -13.97 -11.34 9.16
N GLY A 287 -13.84 -11.11 7.86
CA GLY A 287 -12.67 -10.48 7.24
C GLY A 287 -11.57 -11.46 6.82
N SER A 288 -11.67 -12.75 7.17
CA SER A 288 -10.67 -13.76 6.83
C SER A 288 -10.41 -13.90 5.34
N GLN A 289 -11.43 -13.74 4.48
CA GLN A 289 -11.27 -13.74 3.03
C GLN A 289 -10.31 -12.64 2.56
N ILE A 290 -10.44 -11.44 3.12
CA ILE A 290 -9.57 -10.31 2.81
C ILE A 290 -8.17 -10.62 3.33
N SER A 291 -8.03 -11.13 4.56
CA SER A 291 -6.73 -11.47 5.13
C SER A 291 -5.95 -12.48 4.29
N PHE A 292 -6.58 -13.57 3.80
CA PHE A 292 -5.89 -14.55 2.95
C PHE A 292 -5.38 -13.93 1.64
N ARG A 293 -6.23 -13.15 0.97
CA ARG A 293 -5.89 -12.44 -0.27
C ARG A 293 -4.75 -11.44 -0.03
N ASP A 294 -4.89 -10.58 0.96
CA ASP A 294 -3.97 -9.48 1.23
C ASP A 294 -2.60 -9.94 1.78
N GLU A 295 -2.56 -11.00 2.59
CA GLU A 295 -1.31 -11.63 3.01
C GLU A 295 -0.52 -12.13 1.80
N GLN A 296 -1.21 -12.79 0.87
CA GLN A 296 -0.57 -13.29 -0.34
C GLN A 296 -0.17 -12.16 -1.30
N MET A 297 -1.01 -11.13 -1.45
CA MET A 297 -0.65 -9.92 -2.19
C MET A 297 0.62 -9.25 -1.64
N ALA A 298 0.80 -9.26 -0.32
CA ALA A 298 2.00 -8.70 0.31
C ALA A 298 3.25 -9.53 -0.03
N GLN A 299 3.14 -10.86 -0.03
CA GLN A 299 4.23 -11.75 -0.47
C GLN A 299 4.56 -11.55 -1.95
N ASN A 300 3.54 -11.45 -2.81
CA ASN A 300 3.71 -11.17 -4.22
C ASN A 300 4.41 -9.84 -4.45
N LEU A 301 3.99 -8.77 -3.76
CA LEU A 301 4.64 -7.46 -3.87
C LEU A 301 6.08 -7.49 -3.34
N LEU A 302 6.37 -8.27 -2.30
CA LEU A 302 7.73 -8.44 -1.79
C LEU A 302 8.60 -9.14 -2.82
N TRP A 303 8.08 -10.19 -3.46
CA TRP A 303 8.76 -10.87 -4.57
C TRP A 303 9.02 -9.94 -5.75
N LEU A 304 8.04 -9.11 -6.15
CA LEU A 304 8.24 -8.09 -7.17
C LEU A 304 9.39 -7.13 -6.79
N ALA A 305 9.41 -6.65 -5.56
CA ALA A 305 10.38 -5.64 -5.11
C ALA A 305 11.80 -6.16 -4.88
N THR A 306 11.94 -7.45 -4.55
CA THR A 306 13.21 -8.06 -4.12
C THR A 306 13.79 -9.05 -5.13
N VAL A 307 12.95 -9.59 -6.03
CA VAL A 307 13.35 -10.59 -7.02
C VAL A 307 13.13 -10.06 -8.44
N LYS A 308 11.88 -9.97 -8.92
CA LYS A 308 11.61 -9.64 -10.34
C LYS A 308 12.11 -8.26 -10.74
N TYR A 309 11.89 -7.27 -9.87
CA TYR A 309 12.25 -5.87 -10.09
C TYR A 309 13.19 -5.36 -9.00
N ALA A 310 14.15 -6.21 -8.60
CA ALA A 310 15.20 -5.84 -7.67
C ALA A 310 15.91 -4.55 -8.13
N GLY A 311 16.03 -3.58 -7.22
CA GLY A 311 16.64 -2.28 -7.49
C GLY A 311 15.78 -1.28 -8.28
N LYS A 312 14.64 -1.69 -8.85
CA LYS A 312 13.71 -0.76 -9.52
C LYS A 312 12.76 -0.11 -8.53
N LYS A 313 12.20 1.04 -8.92
CA LYS A 313 11.16 1.75 -8.18
C LYS A 313 9.77 1.36 -8.71
N ILE A 314 8.85 1.04 -7.81
CA ILE A 314 7.54 0.44 -8.11
C ILE A 314 6.41 1.37 -7.67
N ILE A 315 5.44 1.58 -8.54
CA ILE A 315 4.17 2.22 -8.25
C ILE A 315 3.14 1.11 -8.06
N VAL A 316 2.40 1.13 -6.97
CA VAL A 316 1.34 0.16 -6.66
C VAL A 316 -0.01 0.86 -6.84
N TRP A 317 -0.91 0.27 -7.63
CA TRP A 317 -2.30 0.70 -7.79
C TRP A 317 -3.21 -0.27 -7.08
N ALA A 318 -3.90 0.18 -6.03
CA ALA A 318 -4.86 -0.64 -5.27
C ALA A 318 -5.92 0.23 -4.59
N GLN A 319 -6.92 -0.41 -3.99
CA GLN A 319 -7.86 0.21 -3.05
C GLN A 319 -7.17 0.66 -1.75
N ASN A 320 -7.68 1.72 -1.11
CA ASN A 320 -7.11 2.31 0.10
C ASN A 320 -6.89 1.31 1.24
N GLY A 321 -7.84 0.40 1.45
CA GLY A 321 -7.77 -0.67 2.45
C GLY A 321 -6.62 -1.61 2.18
N HIS A 322 -6.46 -2.08 0.95
CA HIS A 322 -5.32 -2.93 0.58
C HIS A 322 -3.98 -2.26 0.87
N VAL A 323 -3.83 -0.96 0.65
CA VAL A 323 -2.56 -0.26 0.90
C VAL A 323 -2.41 0.26 2.34
N ALA A 324 -3.43 0.11 3.19
CA ALA A 324 -3.44 0.64 4.55
C ALA A 324 -2.32 -0.01 5.40
N LYS A 325 -1.46 0.84 5.98
CA LYS A 325 -0.38 0.41 6.87
C LYS A 325 -0.90 -0.01 8.25
N PRO A 326 -0.05 -0.58 9.12
CA PRO A 326 -0.40 -0.76 10.52
C PRO A 326 -0.76 0.60 11.12
N GLY A 327 -1.91 0.65 11.77
CA GLY A 327 -2.40 1.83 12.45
C GLY A 327 -3.54 1.39 13.33
N ASN A 328 -3.63 1.97 14.52
CA ASN A 328 -4.68 1.70 15.48
C ASN A 328 -6.03 2.10 14.88
N PHE A 329 -6.66 1.18 14.14
CA PHE A 329 -8.04 1.31 13.74
C PHE A 329 -8.88 1.19 15.01
N ASN A 330 -9.57 2.27 15.39
CA ASN A 330 -10.35 2.24 16.63
C ASN A 330 -11.58 1.31 16.53
N ASP A 331 -12.02 1.02 15.31
CA ASP A 331 -12.97 -0.02 15.00
C ASP A 331 -12.24 -1.38 14.98
N SER A 332 -12.24 -2.09 16.11
CA SER A 332 -11.38 -3.26 16.36
C SER A 332 -11.49 -4.39 15.34
N TRP A 333 -12.63 -4.52 14.66
CA TRP A 333 -12.78 -5.52 13.59
C TRP A 333 -11.89 -5.20 12.38
N GLN A 334 -11.64 -3.92 12.08
CA GLN A 334 -10.70 -3.51 11.03
C GLN A 334 -9.26 -3.78 11.44
N ASP A 335 -8.96 -3.71 12.73
CA ASP A 335 -7.63 -4.01 13.26
C ASP A 335 -7.28 -5.50 13.18
N ASN A 336 -8.27 -6.37 13.04
CA ASN A 336 -8.07 -7.81 12.85
C ASN A 336 -7.89 -8.20 11.37
N ILE A 337 -8.12 -7.29 10.42
CA ILE A 337 -7.91 -7.57 9.00
C ILE A 337 -6.43 -7.40 8.68
N HIS A 338 -5.87 -8.41 8.01
CA HIS A 338 -4.46 -8.43 7.61
C HIS A 338 -4.29 -7.76 6.25
N TYR A 339 -4.59 -6.47 6.16
CA TYR A 339 -4.44 -5.69 4.94
C TYR A 339 -3.02 -5.78 4.37
N MET A 340 -2.90 -5.73 3.04
CA MET A 340 -1.63 -5.94 2.34
C MET A 340 -0.59 -4.92 2.81
N GLY A 341 -0.95 -3.64 2.95
CA GLY A 341 -0.05 -2.60 3.44
C GLY A 341 0.48 -2.86 4.85
N ARG A 342 -0.35 -3.44 5.74
CA ARG A 342 0.04 -3.87 7.08
C ARG A 342 1.00 -5.04 7.04
N VAL A 343 0.64 -6.10 6.32
CA VAL A 343 1.48 -7.30 6.22
C VAL A 343 2.81 -6.95 5.56
N PHE A 344 2.78 -6.21 4.45
CA PHE A 344 3.95 -5.77 3.71
C PHE A 344 4.90 -4.93 4.56
N ASP A 345 4.38 -4.01 5.38
CA ASP A 345 5.21 -3.21 6.29
C ASP A 345 5.93 -4.08 7.33
N GLY A 346 5.30 -5.17 7.77
CA GLY A 346 5.88 -6.14 8.71
C GLY A 346 6.92 -7.09 8.12
N ILE A 347 6.80 -7.46 6.84
CA ILE A 347 7.69 -8.46 6.20
C ILE A 347 8.81 -7.84 5.36
N LYS A 348 8.68 -6.58 4.92
CA LYS A 348 9.69 -5.95 4.05
C LYS A 348 10.98 -5.66 4.81
N PRO A 349 12.16 -5.73 4.15
CA PRO A 349 13.40 -5.32 4.79
C PRO A 349 13.35 -3.81 5.12
N PRO A 350 13.95 -3.36 6.25
CA PRO A 350 13.90 -1.94 6.66
C PRO A 350 14.50 -0.95 5.66
N SER A 351 15.37 -1.43 4.76
CA SER A 351 15.95 -0.66 3.65
C SER A 351 14.96 -0.40 2.51
N LEU A 352 13.90 -1.20 2.39
CA LEU A 352 12.85 -1.00 1.39
C LEU A 352 11.85 0.04 1.89
N LYS A 353 12.12 1.30 1.55
CA LYS A 353 11.30 2.45 1.90
C LYS A 353 10.02 2.51 1.04
N THR A 354 8.90 2.75 1.71
CA THR A 354 7.55 2.82 1.14
C THR A 354 6.93 4.18 1.43
N TYR A 355 6.07 4.65 0.53
CA TYR A 355 5.19 5.79 0.77
C TYR A 355 3.77 5.40 0.38
N VAL A 356 2.81 5.52 1.30
CA VAL A 356 1.40 5.15 1.07
C VAL A 356 0.53 6.40 0.97
N LEU A 357 -0.08 6.61 -0.20
CA LEU A 357 -1.01 7.70 -0.47
C LEU A 357 -2.46 7.17 -0.45
N GLY A 358 -3.23 7.59 0.55
CA GLY A 358 -4.68 7.35 0.59
C GLY A 358 -5.45 8.41 -0.18
N PHE A 359 -6.63 8.06 -0.71
CA PHE A 359 -7.53 9.01 -1.35
C PHE A 359 -8.77 9.28 -0.49
N THR A 360 -9.29 10.50 -0.54
CA THR A 360 -10.60 10.83 0.03
C THR A 360 -11.35 11.85 -0.84
N SER A 361 -12.67 11.96 -0.62
CA SER A 361 -13.54 12.86 -1.34
C SER A 361 -14.45 13.67 -0.42
N TYR A 362 -14.88 14.87 -0.81
CA TYR A 362 -15.79 15.68 0.01
C TYR A 362 -17.25 15.34 -0.27
N GLU A 363 -17.70 15.50 -1.52
CA GLU A 363 -19.07 15.30 -1.97
C GLU A 363 -19.13 14.68 -3.38
N GLY A 364 -20.35 14.49 -3.89
CA GLY A 364 -20.63 13.98 -5.24
C GLY A 364 -21.23 12.59 -5.21
N GLU A 365 -21.05 11.86 -6.30
CA GLU A 365 -21.54 10.49 -6.47
C GLU A 365 -20.37 9.54 -6.77
N ALA A 366 -20.53 8.28 -6.39
CA ALA A 366 -19.62 7.20 -6.73
C ALA A 366 -20.40 5.99 -7.25
N GLY A 367 -19.71 5.06 -7.89
CA GLY A 367 -20.34 3.87 -8.44
C GLY A 367 -19.47 3.19 -9.48
N ARG A 368 -19.46 1.86 -9.44
CA ARG A 368 -18.72 1.02 -10.38
C ARG A 368 -19.49 0.89 -11.69
N ILE A 369 -18.77 0.63 -12.78
CA ILE A 369 -19.37 0.41 -14.10
C ILE A 369 -20.42 -0.71 -14.01
N GLY A 370 -21.62 -0.44 -14.52
CA GLY A 370 -22.74 -1.39 -14.52
C GLY A 370 -23.48 -1.52 -13.19
N THR A 371 -23.12 -0.73 -12.17
CA THR A 371 -23.82 -0.68 -10.88
C THR A 371 -24.59 0.62 -10.71
N LYS A 372 -25.55 0.65 -9.79
CA LYS A 372 -26.27 1.88 -9.42
C LYS A 372 -25.31 2.84 -8.70
N THR A 373 -25.33 4.11 -9.08
CA THR A 373 -24.58 5.16 -8.38
C THR A 373 -25.16 5.40 -6.98
N PHE A 374 -24.31 5.93 -6.09
CA PHE A 374 -24.69 6.30 -4.74
C PHE A 374 -24.00 7.60 -4.32
N ASP A 375 -24.64 8.32 -3.41
CA ASP A 375 -24.10 9.58 -2.88
C ASP A 375 -22.89 9.32 -1.99
N VAL A 376 -21.85 10.11 -2.19
CA VAL A 376 -20.74 10.20 -1.25
C VAL A 376 -21.25 10.81 0.05
N MET A 377 -20.93 10.18 1.19
CA MET A 377 -21.36 10.69 2.50
C MET A 377 -20.85 12.11 2.72
N LYS A 378 -21.77 13.03 3.03
CA LYS A 378 -21.44 14.42 3.37
C LYS A 378 -20.45 14.48 4.55
N PRO A 379 -19.50 15.42 4.52
CA PRO A 379 -18.46 15.46 5.52
C PRO A 379 -18.97 15.94 6.87
N LYS A 380 -18.38 15.40 7.96
CA LYS A 380 -18.71 15.78 9.33
C LYS A 380 -17.79 16.93 9.76
N LYS A 381 -18.30 17.88 10.54
CA LYS A 381 -17.58 19.10 10.99
C LYS A 381 -16.14 18.86 11.53
N ASN A 382 -15.91 17.72 12.18
CA ASN A 382 -14.59 17.35 12.73
C ASN A 382 -14.04 16.11 12.00
N ALA A 383 -13.85 16.26 10.68
CA ALA A 383 -13.29 15.25 9.81
C ALA A 383 -12.33 15.90 8.83
N PHE A 384 -11.35 15.14 8.36
CA PHE A 384 -10.31 15.60 7.45
C PHE A 384 -10.88 16.38 6.26
N GLU A 385 -11.95 15.86 5.66
CA GLU A 385 -12.59 16.46 4.50
C GLU A 385 -13.12 17.87 4.78
N SER A 386 -13.57 18.15 6.01
CA SER A 386 -14.04 19.48 6.42
C SER A 386 -12.93 20.47 6.75
N TRP A 387 -11.68 20.01 6.89
CA TRP A 387 -10.53 20.85 7.23
C TRP A 387 -9.78 21.37 5.99
N VAL A 388 -10.00 20.73 4.84
CA VAL A 388 -9.40 21.16 3.57
C VAL A 388 -10.08 22.45 3.09
N PRO A 389 -9.33 23.53 2.80
CA PRO A 389 -9.90 24.81 2.39
C PRO A 389 -10.84 24.72 1.18
N ASP A 390 -11.93 25.48 1.22
CA ASP A 390 -12.98 25.47 0.17
C ASP A 390 -12.48 25.88 -1.22
N SER A 391 -11.39 26.65 -1.28
CA SER A 391 -10.74 27.03 -2.54
C SER A 391 -10.02 25.88 -3.25
N MET A 392 -9.80 24.74 -2.57
CA MET A 392 -9.06 23.61 -3.12
C MET A 392 -10.02 22.53 -3.64
N ASN A 393 -10.06 22.38 -4.97
CA ASN A 393 -10.77 21.27 -5.62
C ASN A 393 -10.02 19.94 -5.48
N TYR A 394 -8.69 20.00 -5.52
CA TYR A 394 -7.81 18.88 -5.26
C TYR A 394 -6.71 19.34 -4.32
N ALA A 395 -6.31 18.48 -3.40
CA ALA A 395 -5.31 18.83 -2.43
C ALA A 395 -4.47 17.62 -2.01
N PHE A 396 -3.29 17.90 -1.49
CA PHE A 396 -2.38 16.90 -0.96
C PHE A 396 -1.92 17.32 0.45
N THR A 397 -1.94 16.36 1.37
CA THR A 397 -1.46 16.54 2.74
C THR A 397 -0.43 15.45 3.05
N ASP A 398 0.81 15.83 3.38
CA ASP A 398 1.84 14.92 3.91
C ASP A 398 1.73 14.84 5.43
N PHE A 399 1.68 13.63 5.99
CA PHE A 399 1.71 13.37 7.42
C PHE A 399 3.09 12.94 7.93
N THR A 400 4.07 12.73 7.06
CA THR A 400 5.44 12.38 7.46
C THR A 400 6.04 13.48 8.34
N SER A 401 5.89 14.73 7.92
CA SER A 401 6.35 15.89 8.71
C SER A 401 5.62 16.00 10.05
N PHE A 402 4.30 15.79 10.08
CA PHE A 402 3.51 15.75 11.31
C PHE A 402 4.03 14.71 12.31
N ARG A 403 4.30 13.48 11.85
CA ARG A 403 4.79 12.40 12.72
C ARG A 403 6.20 12.68 13.23
N ASN A 404 7.05 13.31 12.42
CA ASN A 404 8.41 13.66 12.82
C ASN A 404 8.43 14.74 13.91
N THR A 405 7.52 15.71 13.86
CA THR A 405 7.40 16.75 14.89
C THR A 405 6.57 16.31 16.10
N ASN A 406 5.80 15.22 15.99
CA ASN A 406 4.97 14.65 17.06
C ASN A 406 5.29 13.15 17.30
N PRO A 407 6.54 12.80 17.65
CA PRO A 407 6.93 11.41 17.78
C PRO A 407 6.15 10.70 18.89
N GLY A 408 5.62 9.51 18.57
CA GLY A 408 4.90 8.67 19.54
C GLY A 408 3.46 9.09 19.85
N VAL A 409 2.92 10.12 19.18
CA VAL A 409 1.55 10.60 19.42
C VAL A 409 0.57 9.99 18.41
N ASP A 410 -0.50 9.38 18.91
CA ASP A 410 -1.62 8.89 18.10
C ASP A 410 -2.78 9.86 18.16
N VAL A 411 -2.95 10.67 17.10
CA VAL A 411 -4.13 11.52 16.97
C VAL A 411 -5.21 10.85 16.14
N ASN A 412 -6.35 10.59 16.77
CA ASN A 412 -7.51 9.99 16.14
C ASN A 412 -8.40 11.05 15.50
N PHE A 413 -8.76 10.87 14.24
CA PHE A 413 -9.71 11.72 13.55
C PHE A 413 -10.58 10.95 12.56
N ARG A 414 -11.60 11.62 12.02
CA ARG A 414 -12.47 11.04 11.00
C ARG A 414 -11.91 11.34 9.61
N LEU A 415 -11.83 10.30 8.80
CA LEU A 415 -11.48 10.32 7.38
C LEU A 415 -12.32 9.23 6.71
N LYS A 416 -12.80 9.49 5.51
CA LYS A 416 -13.42 8.48 4.64
C LYS A 416 -12.33 7.62 3.98
N GLY A 417 -11.51 6.99 4.83
CA GLY A 417 -10.24 6.39 4.43
C GLY A 417 -10.37 5.02 3.77
N LEU A 418 -11.44 4.26 4.01
CA LEU A 418 -11.62 2.90 3.48
C LEU A 418 -12.76 2.78 2.46
N GLY A 419 -13.37 3.90 2.09
CA GLY A 419 -14.53 4.01 1.21
C GLY A 419 -15.17 5.39 1.37
N HIS A 420 -16.34 5.65 0.79
CA HIS A 420 -17.02 6.95 0.91
C HIS A 420 -17.78 7.17 2.22
N THR A 421 -17.43 6.44 3.28
CA THR A 421 -18.05 6.52 4.61
C THR A 421 -16.99 6.55 5.71
N TYR A 422 -17.38 6.99 6.90
CA TYR A 422 -16.50 7.01 8.06
C TYR A 422 -16.54 5.70 8.84
N LEU A 423 -15.39 5.29 9.34
CA LEU A 423 -15.33 4.40 10.50
C LEU A 423 -15.99 5.08 11.72
N HIS A 424 -16.64 4.30 12.58
CA HIS A 424 -17.45 4.85 13.68
C HIS A 424 -16.60 5.65 14.66
N LYS A 425 -15.41 5.13 15.00
CA LYS A 425 -14.54 5.69 16.03
C LYS A 425 -13.37 6.51 15.49
N GLY A 426 -13.31 6.74 14.17
CA GLY A 426 -12.14 7.33 13.52
C GLY A 426 -10.90 6.44 13.67
N SER A 427 -9.73 6.94 13.29
CA SER A 427 -8.46 6.20 13.44
C SER A 427 -7.28 7.16 13.44
N ALA A 428 -6.10 6.66 13.82
CA ALA A 428 -4.84 7.36 13.63
C ALA A 428 -4.43 7.34 12.15
N TRP A 429 -5.24 7.98 11.27
CA TRP A 429 -5.05 7.91 9.81
C TRP A 429 -3.70 8.45 9.36
N HIS A 430 -3.11 9.38 10.12
CA HIS A 430 -1.75 9.88 9.89
C HIS A 430 -0.68 8.79 10.02
N ARG A 431 -0.97 7.63 10.63
CA ARG A 431 -0.08 6.45 10.62
C ARG A 431 -0.40 5.47 9.50
N ILE A 432 -1.68 5.33 9.17
CA ILE A 432 -2.18 4.40 8.15
C ILE A 432 -1.74 4.85 6.75
N PHE A 433 -1.82 6.15 6.48
CA PHE A 433 -1.41 6.77 5.22
C PHE A 433 -0.28 7.78 5.47
N ASP A 434 0.76 7.74 4.64
CA ASP A 434 1.84 8.74 4.68
C ASP A 434 1.36 10.10 4.21
N GLY A 435 0.46 10.12 3.23
CA GLY A 435 -0.28 11.32 2.87
C GLY A 435 -1.67 11.00 2.35
N ILE A 436 -2.47 12.05 2.19
CA ILE A 436 -3.82 11.99 1.66
C ILE A 436 -3.95 12.87 0.43
N PHE A 437 -4.54 12.32 -0.62
CA PHE A 437 -5.02 13.06 -1.78
C PHE A 437 -6.52 13.32 -1.62
N PHE A 438 -6.90 14.59 -1.55
CA PHE A 438 -8.27 15.03 -1.39
C PHE A 438 -8.89 15.42 -2.74
N ILE A 439 -10.16 15.06 -2.92
CA ILE A 439 -10.97 15.38 -4.11
C ILE A 439 -12.28 16.03 -3.65
N ARG A 440 -12.54 17.28 -4.03
CA ARG A 440 -13.76 17.97 -3.61
C ARG A 440 -15.01 17.32 -4.19
N LYS A 441 -15.05 17.13 -5.51
CA LYS A 441 -16.22 16.57 -6.21
C LYS A 441 -15.88 15.22 -6.83
N MET A 442 -16.49 14.16 -6.31
CA MET A 442 -16.44 12.82 -6.87
C MET A 442 -17.52 12.64 -7.94
N TYR A 443 -17.22 11.82 -8.95
CA TYR A 443 -18.20 11.33 -9.92
C TYR A 443 -17.79 9.92 -10.37
N PRO A 444 -18.77 9.07 -10.73
CA PRO A 444 -18.50 7.70 -11.14
C PRO A 444 -17.82 7.65 -12.51
N CYS A 445 -17.10 6.57 -12.76
CA CYS A 445 -16.65 6.16 -14.08
C CYS A 445 -17.82 5.94 -15.03
N ASN A 446 -17.68 6.40 -16.27
CA ASN A 446 -18.53 5.94 -17.36
C ASN A 446 -17.89 4.73 -18.04
N GLN A 447 -18.72 3.91 -18.69
CA GLN A 447 -18.20 2.88 -19.57
C GLN A 447 -17.51 3.55 -20.76
N GLY A 448 -16.20 3.36 -20.88
CA GLY A 448 -15.42 3.82 -22.01
C GLY A 448 -15.91 3.21 -23.33
N SER A 449 -15.71 3.92 -24.43
CA SER A 449 -16.00 3.40 -25.77
C SER A 449 -15.28 2.07 -25.98
N ARG A 450 -15.99 1.08 -26.54
CA ARG A 450 -15.43 -0.23 -26.90
C ARG A 450 -14.38 -0.06 -27.98
#